data_AF-A0A3N5TG60-F1
#
_entry.id   AF-A0A3N5TG60-F1
#
_cell.length_a   1.000
_cell.length_b   1.000
_cell.length_c   1.000
_cell.angle_alpha   90.00
_cell.angle_beta   90.00
_cell.angle_gamma   90.00
#
_symmetry.space_group_name_H-M   'P 1'
#
loop_
_entity.id
_entity.type
_entity.pdbx_description
1 polymer ?
#
loop_
_entity_poly.entity_id
_entity_poly.type
_entity_poly.pdbx_seq_one_letter_code
_entity_poly.pdbx_strand_id
1 'polypeptide(L)'
;HSVLEKLSRNVYITIDLDAFDPSIMPSTGTPEPGGLPWYPVLSFIRTVISNRNCIGFDVVELCPNGLPHAEYLAAKLVYKLIAYHSVACKPNVRIV
;
A
#
# COMPACT_ATOMS: atom_id res chain seq x y z
N HIS A 1 -20.88 7.26 3.67
CA HIS A 1 -20.46 5.94 4.16
C HIS A 1 -18.97 5.79 3.98
N SER A 2 -18.22 5.68 5.08
CA SER A 2 -16.76 5.50 4.99
C SER A 2 -16.46 4.09 4.46
N VAL A 3 -15.41 3.93 3.65
CA VAL A 3 -14.96 2.60 3.17
C VAL A 3 -14.69 1.66 4.35
N LEU A 4 -14.25 2.21 5.49
CA LEU A 4 -13.97 1.45 6.71
C LEU A 4 -15.20 0.69 7.21
N GLU A 5 -16.41 1.27 7.16
CA GLU A 5 -17.65 0.60 7.58
C GLU A 5 -17.91 -0.72 6.82
N LYS A 6 -17.35 -0.86 5.62
CA LYS A 6 -17.48 -2.06 4.78
C LYS A 6 -16.40 -3.12 5.06
N LEU A 7 -15.38 -2.79 5.86
CA LEU A 7 -14.27 -3.69 6.17
C LEU A 7 -14.49 -4.40 7.51
N SER A 8 -14.23 -5.71 7.52
CA SER A 8 -14.18 -6.51 8.75
C SER A 8 -13.00 -6.10 9.64
N ARG A 9 -12.96 -6.60 10.89
CA ARG A 9 -11.89 -6.28 11.86
C ARG A 9 -10.50 -6.63 11.34
N ASN A 10 -10.36 -7.80 10.71
CA ASN A 10 -9.10 -8.30 10.18
C ASN A 10 -9.06 -8.05 8.67
N VAL A 11 -7.99 -7.45 8.19
CA VAL A 11 -7.81 -7.13 6.76
C VAL A 11 -6.47 -7.65 6.27
N TYR A 12 -6.46 -8.10 5.02
CA TYR A 12 -5.25 -8.39 4.27
C TYR A 12 -5.18 -7.38 3.12
N ILE A 13 -4.02 -6.75 2.92
CA ILE A 13 -3.86 -5.69 1.91
C ILE A 13 -3.04 -6.23 0.75
N THR A 14 -3.68 -6.41 -0.40
CA THR A 14 -3.00 -6.63 -1.67
C THR A 14 -2.96 -5.32 -2.45
N ILE A 15 -1.79 -4.99 -3.00
CA ILE A 15 -1.64 -3.85 -3.90
C ILE A 15 -1.12 -4.34 -5.24
N ASP A 16 -1.99 -4.21 -6.24
CA ASP A 16 -1.60 -4.28 -7.63
C ASP A 16 -0.89 -2.99 -8.04
N LEU A 17 0.34 -3.10 -8.56
CA LEU A 17 1.09 -1.93 -9.00
C LEU A 17 0.52 -1.30 -10.26
N ASP A 18 -0.24 -2.05 -11.07
CA ASP A 18 -0.85 -1.53 -12.29
C ASP A 18 -1.97 -0.51 -12.03
N ALA A 19 -2.50 -0.51 -10.80
CA ALA A 19 -3.50 0.45 -10.35
C ALA A 19 -2.92 1.86 -10.16
N PHE A 20 -1.61 2.03 -10.07
CA PHE A 20 -0.98 3.35 -9.97
C PHE A 20 -0.94 4.05 -11.33
N ASP A 21 -0.92 5.39 -11.29
CA ASP A 21 -0.78 6.17 -12.52
C ASP A 21 0.50 5.77 -13.29
N PRO A 22 0.41 5.47 -14.61
CA PRO A 22 1.55 5.04 -15.41
C PRO A 22 2.70 6.04 -15.47
N SER A 23 2.45 7.33 -15.20
CA SER A 23 3.52 8.34 -15.12
C SER A 23 4.47 8.13 -13.93
N ILE A 24 4.04 7.39 -12.90
CA ILE A 24 4.85 7.06 -11.73
C ILE A 24 5.19 5.57 -11.62
N MET A 25 4.32 4.68 -12.12
CA MET A 25 4.51 3.23 -12.10
C MET A 25 4.31 2.61 -13.49
N PRO A 26 5.21 2.87 -14.46
CA PRO A 26 5.11 2.31 -15.81
C PRO A 26 5.56 0.84 -15.92
N SER A 27 6.21 0.30 -14.89
CA SER A 27 6.86 -1.02 -14.91
C SER A 27 5.90 -2.13 -14.44
N THR A 28 4.81 -2.33 -15.18
CA THR A 28 3.80 -3.37 -14.93
C THR A 28 3.40 -4.04 -16.26
N GLY A 29 2.67 -5.15 -16.20
CA GLY A 29 2.18 -5.83 -17.41
C GLY A 29 1.10 -5.04 -18.16
N THR A 30 0.26 -4.31 -17.42
CA THR A 30 -0.93 -3.62 -17.97
C THR A 30 -1.10 -2.22 -17.37
N PRO A 31 -0.28 -1.21 -17.75
CA PRO A 31 -0.41 0.13 -17.18
C PRO A 31 -1.78 0.75 -17.47
N GLU A 32 -2.53 1.13 -16.42
CA GLU A 32 -3.91 1.62 -16.55
C GLU A 32 -3.98 3.16 -16.67
N PRO A 33 -4.56 3.73 -17.76
CA PRO A 33 -4.70 5.17 -17.91
C PRO A 33 -5.56 5.81 -16.81
N GLY A 34 -5.08 6.91 -16.22
CA GLY A 34 -5.81 7.61 -15.14
C GLY A 34 -5.74 6.89 -13.80
N GLY A 35 -4.70 6.08 -13.60
CA GLY A 35 -4.46 5.33 -12.36
C GLY A 35 -4.29 6.20 -11.11
N LEU A 36 -4.10 5.52 -9.99
CA LEU A 36 -4.12 6.11 -8.66
C LEU A 36 -2.83 6.91 -8.39
N PRO A 37 -2.95 8.13 -7.85
CA PRO A 37 -1.79 8.91 -7.41
C PRO A 37 -1.21 8.36 -6.09
N TRP A 38 0.12 8.48 -5.96
CA TRP A 38 0.90 7.96 -4.84
C TRP A 38 0.38 8.35 -3.44
N TYR A 39 0.23 9.66 -3.17
CA TYR A 39 -0.06 10.15 -1.82
C TYR A 39 -1.47 9.80 -1.33
N PRO A 40 -2.54 9.92 -2.16
CA PRO A 40 -3.86 9.45 -1.77
C PRO A 40 -3.89 7.96 -1.42
N VAL A 41 -3.19 7.10 -2.18
CA VAL A 41 -3.08 5.67 -1.87
C VAL A 41 -2.41 5.44 -0.51
N LEU A 42 -1.26 6.08 -0.25
CA LEU A 42 -0.59 5.96 1.06
C LEU A 42 -1.47 6.45 2.22
N SER A 43 -2.21 7.55 2.02
CA SER A 43 -3.13 8.09 3.03
C SER A 43 -4.26 7.11 3.34
N PHE A 44 -4.82 6.50 2.29
CA PHE A 44 -5.85 5.48 2.41
C PHE A 44 -5.34 4.23 3.15
N ILE A 45 -4.20 3.68 2.72
CA ILE A 45 -3.58 2.51 3.37
C ILE A 45 -3.30 2.79 4.85
N ARG A 46 -2.71 3.95 5.17
CA ARG A 46 -2.44 4.35 6.56
C ARG A 46 -3.75 4.41 7.37
N THR A 47 -4.81 4.96 6.79
CA THR A 47 -6.13 5.02 7.42
C THR A 47 -6.70 3.63 7.69
N VAL A 48 -6.62 2.71 6.72
CA VAL A 48 -7.07 1.31 6.90
C VAL A 48 -6.28 0.63 8.01
N ILE A 49 -4.94 0.64 7.94
CA ILE A 49 -4.07 -0.03 8.92
C ILE A 49 -4.21 0.57 10.33
N SER A 50 -4.51 1.87 10.45
CA SER A 50 -4.69 2.51 11.76
C SER A 50 -6.04 2.17 12.42
N ASN A 51 -7.02 1.70 11.64
CA ASN A 51 -8.38 1.43 12.11
C ASN A 51 -8.78 -0.05 12.05
N ARG A 52 -7.97 -0.90 11.43
CA ARG A 52 -8.22 -2.33 11.25
C ARG A 52 -6.97 -3.13 11.60
N ASN A 53 -7.15 -4.37 12.01
CA ASN A 53 -6.07 -5.30 12.25
C ASN A 53 -5.55 -5.84 10.90
N CYS A 54 -4.48 -5.25 10.38
CA CYS A 54 -3.81 -5.74 9.19
C CYS A 54 -3.04 -7.02 9.54
N ILE A 55 -3.45 -8.16 8.99
CA ILE A 55 -2.84 -9.47 9.27
C ILE A 55 -1.72 -9.84 8.29
N GLY A 56 -1.52 -9.04 7.26
CA GLY A 56 -0.53 -9.24 6.22
C GLY A 56 -0.77 -8.35 5.01
N PHE A 57 0.22 -8.29 4.13
CA PHE A 57 0.15 -7.59 2.87
C PHE A 57 1.08 -8.19 1.82
N ASP A 58 0.76 -7.95 0.55
CA ASP A 58 1.62 -8.22 -0.60
C ASP A 58 1.54 -7.07 -1.62
N VAL A 59 2.54 -7.03 -2.50
CA VAL A 59 2.66 -6.08 -3.62
C VAL A 59 2.95 -6.90 -4.85
N VAL A 60 2.11 -6.79 -5.87
CA VAL A 60 2.11 -7.67 -7.06
C VAL A 60 2.28 -6.84 -8.35
N GLU A 61 2.41 -7.54 -9.48
CA GLU A 61 2.50 -6.96 -10.84
C GLU A 61 3.68 -6.01 -11.10
N LEU A 62 4.76 -6.12 -10.33
CA LEU A 62 6.03 -5.48 -10.72
C LEU A 62 6.60 -6.22 -11.95
N CYS A 63 6.69 -5.52 -13.08
CA CYS A 63 7.31 -6.00 -14.31
C CYS A 63 8.46 -5.04 -14.70
N PRO A 64 9.70 -5.31 -14.23
CA PRO A 64 10.85 -4.44 -14.50
C PRO A 64 11.09 -4.26 -16.00
N ASN A 65 11.20 -3.01 -16.44
CA ASN A 65 11.41 -2.65 -17.85
C ASN A 65 12.61 -1.71 -18.06
N GLY A 66 13.58 -1.74 -17.14
CA GLY A 66 14.78 -0.91 -17.21
C GLY A 66 14.57 0.54 -16.72
N LEU A 67 13.51 0.79 -15.96
CA LEU A 67 13.19 2.08 -15.36
C LEU A 67 13.33 2.02 -13.83
N PRO A 68 14.51 2.34 -13.27
CA PRO A 68 14.78 2.16 -11.84
C PRO A 68 13.80 2.91 -10.93
N HIS A 69 13.23 4.03 -11.37
CA HIS A 69 12.33 4.84 -10.54
C HIS A 69 11.05 4.08 -10.14
N ALA A 70 10.54 3.22 -11.01
CA ALA A 70 9.35 2.40 -10.73
C ALA A 70 9.68 1.26 -9.76
N GLU A 71 10.85 0.64 -9.89
CA GLU A 71 11.36 -0.37 -8.95
C GLU A 71 11.57 0.24 -7.56
N TYR A 72 12.15 1.45 -7.49
CA TYR A 72 12.26 2.21 -6.25
C TYR A 72 10.90 2.57 -5.66
N LEU A 73 9.90 2.89 -6.49
CA LEU A 73 8.53 3.13 -6.03
C LEU A 73 7.95 1.89 -5.36
N ALA A 74 8.04 0.73 -6.00
CA ALA A 74 7.58 -0.54 -5.45
C ALA A 74 8.28 -0.88 -4.13
N ALA A 75 9.61 -0.77 -4.08
CA ALA A 75 10.40 -0.98 -2.86
C ALA A 75 10.01 0.00 -1.75
N LYS A 76 9.78 1.27 -2.09
CA LYS A 76 9.33 2.29 -1.14
C LYS A 76 7.92 2.03 -0.63
N LEU A 77 7.04 1.46 -1.45
CA LEU A 77 5.69 1.08 -1.05
C LEU A 77 5.74 -0.04 -0.01
N VAL A 78 6.52 -1.10 -0.27
CA VAL A 78 6.76 -2.19 0.69
C VAL A 78 7.33 -1.64 2.00
N TYR A 79 8.34 -0.75 1.94
CA TYR A 79 8.90 -0.11 3.12
C TYR A 79 7.84 0.68 3.92
N LYS A 80 6.94 1.40 3.24
CA LYS A 80 5.83 2.11 3.88
C LYS A 80 4.83 1.16 4.54
N LEU A 81 4.48 0.06 3.87
CA LEU A 81 3.57 -0.97 4.44
C LEU A 81 4.15 -1.59 5.71
N ILE A 82 5.43 -1.98 5.69
CA ILE A 82 6.15 -2.48 6.88
C ILE A 82 6.10 -1.45 8.00
N ALA A 83 6.41 -0.18 7.71
CA ALA A 83 6.40 0.88 8.71
C ALA A 83 5.00 1.11 9.31
N TYR A 84 3.95 1.15 8.48
CA TYR A 84 2.58 1.33 8.94
C TYR A 84 2.10 0.15 9.79
N HIS A 85 2.36 -1.08 9.33
CA HIS A 85 2.04 -2.30 10.07
C HIS A 85 2.76 -2.32 11.42
N SER A 86 4.06 -2.00 11.46
CA SER A 86 4.86 -2.01 12.70
C SER A 86 4.38 -0.98 13.72
N VAL A 87 3.94 0.20 13.28
CA VAL A 87 3.42 1.23 14.20
C VAL A 87 2.04 0.84 14.75
N ALA A 88 1.16 0.28 13.91
CA ALA A 88 -0.17 -0.15 14.32
C ALA A 88 -0.15 -1.38 15.25
N CYS A 89 0.82 -2.27 15.06
CA CYS A 89 0.98 -3.48 15.87
C CYS A 89 1.76 -3.27 17.18
N LYS A 90 2.07 -2.03 17.59
CA LYS A 90 2.71 -1.83 18.91
C LYS A 90 1.78 -2.36 20.00
N PRO A 91 2.22 -3.34 20.83
CA PRO A 91 1.51 -3.64 22.06
C PRO A 91 1.45 -2.37 22.90
N ASN A 92 0.39 -2.20 23.69
CA ASN A 92 0.25 -1.12 24.67
C ASN A 92 1.42 -1.15 25.68
N VAL A 93 2.60 -0.68 25.29
CA VAL A 93 3.70 -0.41 26.22
C VAL A 93 3.40 0.94 26.83
N ARG A 94 2.58 0.92 27.88
CA ARG A 94 2.58 1.99 28.87
C ARG A 94 3.81 1.75 29.73
N ILE A 95 4.82 2.61 29.59
CA ILE A 95 5.78 2.80 30.67
C ILE A 95 4.97 3.56 31.73
N VAL A 96 4.58 2.83 32.78
CA VAL A 96 4.13 3.44 34.04
C VAL A 96 5.33 3.95 34.81
#